data_AF-A0A2H0WF91-F1
#
_entry.id   AF-A0A2H0WF91-F1
#
_cell.length_a   1.000
_cell.length_b   1.000
_cell.length_c   1.000
_cell.angle_alpha   90.00
_cell.angle_beta   90.00
_cell.angle_gamma   90.00
#
_symmetry.space_group_name_H-M   'P 1'
#
loop_
_entity.id
_entity.type
_entity.pdbx_description
1 polymer ?
#
loop_
_entity_poly.entity_id
_entity_poly.type
_entity_poly.pdbx_seq_one_letter_code
_entity_poly.pdbx_strand_id
1 'polypeptide(L)'
;MSMVVETDLGRDMDDLLALCFMASQGVEFKVWFITPGDADQIAVAKMLRSQFGQTFPIFCSKPDRHKSGKHSSGGIHYKLLEHFDMPLFADPDPDGDFCISKDDVFVCGPVTTFPEKLEAILELDQLFMQGGFIGFDVHDIEIAPEHRLEKFEGLTEVSTFNMGGSKTRTLALLDAPFQQRTFIGK
;
A
#
# COMPACT_ATOMS: atom_id res chain seq x y z
N MET A 1 -9.03 -12.03 -10.31
CA MET A 1 -9.17 -10.93 -9.31
C MET A 1 -8.33 -9.79 -9.82
N SER A 2 -8.90 -8.58 -9.82
CA SER A 2 -8.20 -7.36 -10.19
C SER A 2 -8.09 -6.44 -8.97
N MET A 3 -6.98 -5.70 -8.89
CA MET A 3 -6.62 -5.02 -7.66
C MET A 3 -6.01 -3.64 -7.87
N VAL A 4 -6.49 -2.69 -7.09
CA VAL A 4 -5.90 -1.38 -6.86
C VAL A 4 -5.01 -1.45 -5.63
N VAL A 5 -3.81 -0.87 -5.69
CA VAL A 5 -2.87 -0.91 -4.57
C VAL A 5 -2.53 0.50 -4.07
N GLU A 6 -2.49 0.68 -2.75
CA GLU A 6 -1.82 1.81 -2.10
C GLU A 6 -0.73 1.32 -1.15
N THR A 7 0.51 1.75 -1.38
CA THR A 7 1.72 1.16 -0.79
C THR A 7 2.78 2.23 -0.51
N ASP A 8 3.65 2.01 0.49
CA ASP A 8 4.89 2.78 0.68
C ASP A 8 6.15 1.99 0.28
N LEU A 9 5.99 1.13 -0.73
CA LEU A 9 7.03 0.32 -1.36
C LEU A 9 8.38 1.03 -1.39
N GLY A 10 9.42 0.32 -0.94
CA GLY A 10 10.78 0.82 -0.89
C GLY A 10 11.28 1.01 0.54
N ARG A 11 10.41 1.20 1.55
CA ARG A 11 10.88 1.40 2.93
C ARG A 11 11.48 0.13 3.55
N ASP A 12 10.73 -0.97 3.50
CA ASP A 12 11.15 -2.30 3.92
C ASP A 12 10.70 -3.35 2.88
N MET A 13 10.76 -4.64 3.21
CA MET A 13 10.45 -5.72 2.27
C MET A 13 9.00 -6.20 2.32
N ASP A 14 8.18 -5.72 3.25
CA ASP A 14 6.86 -6.31 3.49
C ASP A 14 5.96 -6.12 2.26
N ASP A 15 5.89 -4.89 1.75
CA ASP A 15 5.12 -4.52 0.56
C ASP A 15 5.63 -5.23 -0.70
N LEU A 16 6.95 -5.32 -0.86
CA LEU A 16 7.59 -6.04 -1.96
C LEU A 16 7.15 -7.52 -1.99
N LEU A 17 7.21 -8.19 -0.83
CA LEU A 17 6.87 -9.61 -0.72
C LEU A 17 5.36 -9.84 -0.92
N ALA A 18 4.51 -8.97 -0.36
CA ALA A 18 3.07 -9.04 -0.54
C ALA A 18 2.69 -8.90 -2.04
N LEU A 19 3.27 -7.92 -2.73
CA LEU A 19 3.05 -7.70 -4.16
C LEU A 19 3.53 -8.87 -5.03
N CYS A 20 4.73 -9.40 -4.76
CA CYS A 20 5.23 -10.59 -5.45
C CYS A 20 4.35 -11.82 -5.21
N PHE A 21 3.86 -12.01 -3.99
CA PHE A 21 2.93 -13.08 -3.67
C PHE A 21 1.63 -12.94 -4.48
N MET A 22 1.00 -11.77 -4.48
CA MET A 22 -0.23 -11.53 -5.25
C MET A 22 -0.02 -11.72 -6.76
N ALA A 23 1.09 -11.22 -7.31
CA ALA A 23 1.45 -11.44 -8.70
C ALA A 23 1.58 -12.96 -9.01
N SER A 24 2.20 -13.73 -8.11
CA SER A 24 2.34 -15.19 -8.26
C SER A 24 1.00 -15.93 -8.24
N GLN A 25 -0.03 -15.36 -7.60
CA GLN A 25 -1.39 -15.90 -7.59
C GLN A 25 -2.22 -15.45 -8.81
N GLY A 26 -1.62 -14.71 -9.75
CA GLY A 26 -2.31 -14.24 -10.96
C GLY A 26 -3.24 -13.05 -10.72
N VAL A 27 -2.99 -12.24 -9.69
CA VAL A 27 -3.72 -10.97 -9.50
C VAL A 27 -3.35 -10.00 -10.64
N GLU A 28 -4.39 -9.43 -11.25
CA GLU A 28 -4.26 -8.37 -12.25
C GLU A 28 -4.24 -7.01 -11.55
N PHE A 29 -3.14 -6.27 -11.64
CA PHE A 29 -3.06 -4.94 -11.04
C PHE A 29 -3.65 -3.89 -11.98
N LYS A 30 -4.49 -3.01 -11.44
CA LYS A 30 -5.16 -1.93 -12.18
C LYS A 30 -4.44 -0.60 -12.09
N VAL A 31 -4.00 -0.24 -10.89
CA VAL A 31 -3.29 1.02 -10.62
C VAL A 31 -2.60 0.89 -9.27
N TRP A 32 -1.40 1.44 -9.19
CA TRP A 32 -0.66 1.55 -7.94
C TRP A 32 -0.49 3.02 -7.54
N PHE A 33 -0.77 3.30 -6.27
CA PHE A 33 -0.52 4.56 -5.62
C PHE A 33 0.64 4.41 -4.64
N ILE A 34 1.73 5.14 -4.89
CA ILE A 34 2.94 5.08 -4.08
C ILE A 34 3.01 6.27 -3.12
N THR A 35 3.17 5.99 -1.83
CA THR A 35 3.27 6.98 -0.76
C THR A 35 4.66 6.92 -0.10
N PRO A 36 5.37 8.04 0.12
CA PRO A 36 5.11 9.34 -0.46
C PRO A 36 5.33 9.38 -1.98
N GLY A 37 6.05 8.39 -2.55
CA GLY A 37 6.37 8.28 -3.97
C GLY A 37 7.61 9.08 -4.36
N ASP A 38 8.67 8.95 -3.57
CA ASP A 38 10.00 9.46 -3.94
C ASP A 38 10.53 8.70 -5.20
N ALA A 39 11.43 9.33 -5.97
CA ALA A 39 11.83 8.84 -7.29
C ALA A 39 12.39 7.40 -7.28
N ASP A 40 13.01 7.00 -6.18
CA ASP A 40 13.51 5.65 -5.97
C ASP A 40 12.41 4.63 -5.70
N GLN A 41 11.37 4.99 -4.94
CA GLN A 41 10.20 4.12 -4.76
C GLN A 41 9.49 3.87 -6.09
N ILE A 42 9.38 4.89 -6.94
CA ILE A 42 8.78 4.76 -8.27
C ILE A 42 9.64 3.85 -9.16
N ALA A 43 10.96 3.94 -9.09
CA ALA A 43 11.85 3.04 -9.81
C ALA A 43 11.61 1.57 -9.41
N VAL A 44 11.49 1.29 -8.10
CA VAL A 44 11.18 -0.07 -7.60
C VAL A 44 9.82 -0.54 -8.11
N ALA A 45 8.79 0.33 -8.05
CA ALA A 45 7.46 -0.01 -8.56
C ALA A 45 7.48 -0.34 -10.06
N LYS A 46 8.20 0.44 -10.87
CA LYS A 46 8.35 0.21 -12.32
C LYS A 46 9.14 -1.06 -12.64
N MET A 47 10.16 -1.37 -11.85
CA MET A 47 10.87 -2.66 -11.92
C MET A 47 9.88 -3.81 -11.67
N LEU A 48 9.09 -3.78 -10.60
CA LEU A 48 8.12 -4.84 -10.32
C LEU A 48 7.08 -4.99 -11.42
N ARG A 49 6.52 -3.88 -11.91
CA ARG A 49 5.59 -3.89 -13.06
C ARG A 49 6.20 -4.61 -14.26
N SER A 50 7.45 -4.31 -14.59
CA SER A 50 8.20 -4.96 -15.67
C SER A 50 8.37 -6.47 -15.42
N GLN A 51 8.80 -6.86 -14.21
CA GLN A 51 8.99 -8.26 -13.83
C GLN A 51 7.69 -9.06 -13.79
N PHE A 52 6.57 -8.41 -13.46
CA PHE A 52 5.24 -9.04 -13.47
C PHE A 52 4.68 -9.19 -14.89
N GLY A 53 5.28 -8.53 -15.89
CA GLY A 53 4.77 -8.55 -17.27
C GLY A 53 3.39 -7.90 -17.42
N GLN A 54 3.04 -6.97 -16.53
CA GLN A 54 1.75 -6.27 -16.52
C GLN A 54 1.91 -4.80 -16.89
N THR A 55 0.85 -4.20 -17.42
CA THR A 55 0.83 -2.78 -17.78
C THR A 55 -0.30 -2.10 -17.01
N PHE A 56 0.07 -1.30 -16.01
CA PHE A 56 -0.84 -0.49 -15.21
C PHE A 56 -0.17 0.82 -14.82
N PRO A 57 -0.93 1.91 -14.62
CA PRO A 57 -0.40 3.19 -14.17
C PRO A 57 0.15 3.13 -12.75
N ILE A 58 1.26 3.84 -12.53
CA ILE A 58 1.88 4.06 -11.21
C ILE A 58 1.86 5.56 -10.91
N PHE A 59 1.10 5.95 -9.90
CA PHE A 59 0.96 7.32 -9.43
C PHE A 59 1.61 7.52 -8.06
N CYS A 60 1.73 8.78 -7.64
CA CYS A 60 2.26 9.12 -6.32
C CYS A 60 1.49 10.22 -5.61
N SER A 61 1.54 10.19 -4.28
CA SER A 61 0.83 11.14 -3.40
C SER A 61 1.39 12.58 -3.44
N LYS A 62 2.68 12.72 -3.77
CA LYS A 62 3.40 14.00 -3.73
C LYS A 62 4.26 14.14 -4.99
N PRO A 63 3.65 14.51 -6.12
CA PRO A 63 4.29 14.50 -7.42
C PRO A 63 5.44 15.51 -7.54
N ASP A 64 5.65 16.45 -6.62
CA ASP A 64 6.84 17.31 -6.64
C ASP A 64 7.96 16.83 -5.70
N ARG A 65 7.70 15.83 -4.88
CA ARG A 65 8.65 15.37 -3.87
C ARG A 65 9.83 14.60 -4.46
N HIS A 66 9.64 13.95 -5.62
CA HIS A 66 10.72 13.32 -6.39
C HIS A 66 11.85 14.31 -6.73
N LYS A 67 11.56 15.62 -6.80
CA LYS A 67 12.54 16.69 -7.07
C LYS A 67 13.35 17.11 -5.83
N SER A 68 12.97 16.66 -4.63
CA SER A 68 13.59 17.09 -3.37
C SER A 68 14.92 16.40 -3.06
N GLY A 69 15.33 15.41 -3.86
CA GLY A 69 16.57 14.64 -3.66
C GLY A 69 16.53 13.74 -2.42
N LYS A 70 15.37 13.54 -1.80
CA LYS A 70 15.19 12.62 -0.67
C LYS A 70 15.12 11.19 -1.18
N HIS A 71 15.82 10.31 -0.48
CA HIS A 71 15.83 8.87 -0.68
C HIS A 71 14.93 8.23 0.37
N SER A 72 13.93 7.47 -0.06
CA SER A 72 13.03 6.74 0.83
C SER A 72 13.18 5.22 0.73
N SER A 73 13.89 4.74 -0.28
CA SER A 73 14.15 3.32 -0.45
C SER A 73 15.32 2.83 0.42
N GLY A 74 15.14 1.67 1.06
CA GLY A 74 16.19 0.96 1.78
C GLY A 74 17.21 0.29 0.85
N GLY A 75 18.42 0.01 1.36
CA GLY A 75 19.53 -0.48 0.54
C GLY A 75 19.29 -1.80 -0.21
N ILE A 76 18.36 -2.64 0.25
CA ILE A 76 17.98 -3.88 -0.46
C ILE A 76 17.30 -3.57 -1.80
N HIS A 77 16.49 -2.52 -1.87
CA HIS A 77 15.75 -2.14 -3.07
C HIS A 77 16.68 -1.59 -4.15
N TYR A 78 17.73 -0.85 -3.76
CA TYR A 78 18.76 -0.42 -4.71
C TYR A 78 19.53 -1.60 -5.30
N LYS A 79 19.86 -2.61 -4.49
CA LYS A 79 20.49 -3.84 -4.99
C LYS A 79 19.59 -4.61 -5.95
N LEU A 80 18.28 -4.60 -5.73
CA LEU A 80 17.32 -5.20 -6.67
C LEU A 80 17.30 -4.42 -8.00
N LEU A 81 17.24 -3.09 -7.95
CA LEU A 81 17.29 -2.27 -9.16
C LEU A 81 18.58 -2.53 -9.96
N GLU A 82 19.73 -2.58 -9.29
CA GLU A 82 21.02 -2.95 -9.90
C GLU A 82 20.98 -4.37 -10.50
N HIS A 83 20.46 -5.34 -9.75
CA HIS A 83 20.36 -6.73 -10.22
C HIS A 83 19.53 -6.88 -11.50
N PHE A 84 18.49 -6.06 -11.66
CA PHE A 84 17.62 -6.06 -12.83
C PHE A 84 18.01 -5.04 -13.90
N ASP A 85 19.18 -4.39 -13.78
CA ASP A 85 19.66 -3.34 -14.70
C ASP A 85 18.65 -2.19 -14.90
N MET A 86 18.02 -1.78 -13.80
CA MET A 86 17.01 -0.73 -13.77
C MET A 86 17.61 0.58 -13.22
N PRO A 87 17.13 1.75 -13.68
CA PRO A 87 17.58 3.03 -13.14
C PRO A 87 17.20 3.16 -11.66
N LEU A 88 18.04 3.85 -10.87
CA LEU A 88 17.79 4.11 -9.44
C LEU A 88 16.64 5.07 -9.17
N PHE A 89 16.25 5.86 -10.17
CA PHE A 89 15.23 6.89 -10.07
C PHE A 89 14.32 6.84 -11.29
N ALA A 90 13.03 7.06 -11.07
CA ALA A 90 12.06 7.18 -12.14
C ALA A 90 10.97 8.19 -11.77
N ASP A 91 10.40 8.82 -12.79
CA ASP A 91 9.21 9.66 -12.64
C ASP A 91 7.95 8.79 -12.58
N PRO A 92 6.90 9.22 -11.85
CA PRO A 92 5.60 8.58 -11.91
C PRO A 92 5.05 8.61 -13.35
N ASP A 93 4.07 7.76 -13.64
CA ASP A 93 3.37 7.86 -14.92
C ASP A 93 2.54 9.15 -14.96
N PRO A 94 2.36 9.77 -16.14
CA PRO A 94 1.52 10.96 -16.27
C PRO A 94 0.10 10.66 -15.80
N ASP A 95 -0.55 11.63 -15.15
CA ASP A 95 -1.98 11.54 -14.84
C ASP A 95 -2.73 11.15 -16.12
N GLY A 96 -3.44 10.04 -16.04
CA GLY A 96 -4.23 9.50 -17.14
C GLY A 96 -5.56 8.98 -16.60
N ASP A 97 -6.54 8.85 -17.49
CA ASP A 97 -7.83 8.28 -17.12
C ASP A 97 -7.65 6.79 -16.84
N PHE A 98 -7.95 6.39 -15.60
CA PHE A 98 -8.16 5.01 -15.23
C PHE A 98 -9.57 4.90 -14.66
N CYS A 99 -10.18 3.73 -14.84
CA CYS A 99 -11.49 3.43 -14.29
C CYS A 99 -11.33 2.29 -13.29
N ILE A 100 -11.86 2.49 -12.09
CA ILE A 100 -11.98 1.44 -11.08
C ILE A 100 -13.44 0.97 -11.10
N SER A 101 -13.65 -0.32 -11.37
CA SER A 101 -15.00 -0.91 -11.45
C SER A 101 -14.98 -2.36 -10.98
N LYS A 102 -15.52 -2.59 -9.79
CA LYS A 102 -15.55 -3.90 -9.10
C LYS A 102 -14.14 -4.47 -8.84
N ASP A 103 -13.16 -3.61 -8.66
CA ASP A 103 -11.82 -4.02 -8.28
C ASP A 103 -11.69 -4.06 -6.76
N ASP A 104 -10.85 -4.96 -6.28
CA ASP A 104 -10.45 -5.00 -4.87
C ASP A 104 -9.40 -3.91 -4.60
N VAL A 105 -9.38 -3.40 -3.38
CA VAL A 105 -8.40 -2.40 -2.94
C VAL A 105 -7.53 -3.00 -1.86
N PHE A 106 -6.22 -3.02 -2.10
CA PHE A 106 -5.24 -3.44 -1.11
C PHE A 106 -4.40 -2.25 -0.66
N VAL A 107 -4.47 -1.94 0.63
CA VAL A 107 -3.72 -0.86 1.26
C VAL A 107 -2.69 -1.45 2.20
N CYS A 108 -1.42 -1.36 1.83
CA CYS A 108 -0.28 -1.76 2.66
C CYS A 108 0.66 -0.60 3.03
N GLY A 109 0.39 0.61 2.55
CA GLY A 109 1.06 1.84 2.97
C GLY A 109 0.10 2.89 3.56
N PRO A 110 0.61 4.08 3.91
CA PRO A 110 -0.23 5.17 4.38
C PRO A 110 -1.23 5.66 3.33
N VAL A 111 -2.50 5.79 3.74
CA VAL A 111 -3.61 6.24 2.88
C VAL A 111 -3.48 7.72 2.59
N THR A 112 -2.98 8.08 1.42
CA THR A 112 -2.82 9.47 1.02
C THR A 112 -3.38 9.76 -0.36
N THR A 113 -3.24 8.87 -1.34
CA THR A 113 -3.57 9.21 -2.73
C THR A 113 -4.93 8.70 -3.13
N PHE A 114 -5.28 7.47 -2.73
CA PHE A 114 -6.50 6.82 -3.18
C PHE A 114 -7.77 7.65 -2.91
N PRO A 115 -7.94 8.28 -1.72
CA PRO A 115 -9.14 9.08 -1.44
C PRO A 115 -9.37 10.27 -2.38
N GLU A 116 -8.30 10.83 -2.95
CA GLU A 116 -8.40 11.98 -3.87
C GLU A 116 -8.85 11.55 -5.27
N LYS A 117 -8.80 10.25 -5.57
CA LYS A 117 -9.21 9.68 -6.85
C LYS A 117 -10.52 8.88 -6.71
N LEU A 118 -11.22 8.97 -5.58
CA LEU A 118 -12.50 8.29 -5.34
C LEU A 118 -13.57 8.63 -6.38
N GLU A 119 -13.51 9.81 -7.00
CA GLU A 119 -14.44 10.20 -8.08
C GLU A 119 -14.27 9.37 -9.36
N ALA A 120 -13.10 8.75 -9.57
CA ALA A 120 -12.83 7.85 -10.70
C ALA A 120 -13.34 6.42 -10.48
N ILE A 121 -14.06 6.19 -9.37
CA ILE A 121 -14.46 4.87 -8.90
C ILE A 121 -15.95 4.69 -9.11
N LEU A 122 -16.30 3.72 -9.97
CA LEU A 122 -17.69 3.40 -10.26
C LEU A 122 -18.27 2.45 -9.21
N GLU A 123 -17.52 1.40 -8.85
CA GLU A 123 -17.94 0.38 -7.88
C GLU A 123 -16.69 -0.23 -7.20
N LEU A 124 -16.78 -0.52 -5.89
CA LEU A 124 -15.73 -1.16 -5.09
C LEU A 124 -16.26 -2.46 -4.49
N ASP A 125 -15.47 -3.53 -4.58
CA ASP A 125 -15.83 -4.82 -4.01
C ASP A 125 -15.27 -4.94 -2.58
N GLN A 126 -14.01 -5.34 -2.44
CA GLN A 126 -13.39 -5.57 -1.14
C GLN A 126 -12.26 -4.59 -0.83
N LEU A 127 -12.16 -4.17 0.43
CA LEU A 127 -11.02 -3.47 0.97
C LEU A 127 -10.20 -4.42 1.85
N PHE A 128 -8.92 -4.56 1.55
CA PHE A 128 -7.92 -5.25 2.36
C PHE A 128 -6.93 -4.21 2.88
N MET A 129 -6.79 -4.08 4.19
CA MET A 129 -5.97 -3.03 4.79
C MET A 129 -5.00 -3.58 5.83
N GLN A 130 -3.70 -3.40 5.60
CA GLN A 130 -2.65 -3.72 6.56
C GLN A 130 -2.58 -2.62 7.62
N GLY A 131 -2.78 -3.01 8.86
CA GLY A 131 -2.81 -2.12 10.02
C GLY A 131 -4.08 -2.29 10.83
N GLY A 132 -4.32 -1.32 11.71
CA GLY A 132 -5.35 -1.43 12.73
C GLY A 132 -4.84 -2.17 13.96
N PHE A 133 -5.57 -2.03 15.05
CA PHE A 133 -5.23 -2.61 16.34
C PHE A 133 -6.48 -3.24 16.93
N ILE A 134 -6.34 -4.45 17.44
CA ILE A 134 -7.37 -5.18 18.17
C ILE A 134 -6.74 -5.52 19.54
N GLY A 135 -7.41 -5.11 20.61
CA GLY A 135 -6.95 -5.39 21.97
C GLY A 135 -7.00 -6.89 22.28
N PHE A 136 -6.16 -7.36 23.21
CA PHE A 136 -6.13 -8.76 23.63
C PHE A 136 -7.46 -9.26 24.22
N ASP A 137 -8.29 -8.33 24.71
CA ASP A 137 -9.63 -8.57 25.24
C ASP A 137 -10.69 -8.79 24.16
N VAL A 138 -10.42 -8.36 22.92
CA VAL A 138 -11.34 -8.46 21.77
C VAL A 138 -10.96 -9.61 20.84
N HIS A 139 -9.73 -10.12 20.92
CA HIS A 139 -9.33 -11.29 20.14
C HIS A 139 -10.10 -12.55 20.57
N ASP A 140 -10.77 -13.22 19.64
CA ASP A 140 -11.33 -14.58 19.81
C ASP A 140 -10.23 -15.66 19.95
N ILE A 141 -8.96 -15.25 20.00
CA ILE A 141 -7.78 -16.11 20.12
C ILE A 141 -7.18 -15.85 21.49
N GLU A 142 -7.18 -16.86 22.36
CA GLU A 142 -6.53 -16.78 23.67
C GLU A 142 -5.01 -16.73 23.49
N ILE A 143 -4.43 -15.53 23.64
CA ILE A 143 -2.97 -15.36 23.67
C ILE A 143 -2.49 -15.60 25.10
N ALA A 144 -1.59 -16.57 25.27
CA ALA A 144 -0.97 -16.88 26.56
C ALA A 144 -0.29 -15.63 27.15
N PRO A 145 -0.41 -15.35 28.47
CA PRO A 145 0.10 -14.12 29.08
C PRO A 145 1.57 -13.82 28.78
N GLU A 146 2.42 -14.85 28.67
CA GLU A 146 3.84 -14.75 28.34
C GLU A 146 4.14 -14.28 26.91
N HIS A 147 3.14 -14.29 26.02
CA HIS A 147 3.25 -13.80 24.64
C HIS A 147 2.61 -12.43 24.46
N ARG A 148 1.92 -11.92 25.48
CA ARG A 148 1.33 -10.58 25.45
C ARG A 148 2.41 -9.54 25.69
N LEU A 149 2.39 -8.50 24.88
CA LEU A 149 3.28 -7.37 25.04
C LEU A 149 2.67 -6.40 26.04
N GLU A 150 3.34 -6.20 27.18
CA GLU A 150 2.87 -5.35 28.29
C GLU A 150 2.39 -3.95 27.84
N LYS A 151 3.08 -3.36 26.85
CA LYS A 151 2.73 -2.04 26.30
C LYS A 151 1.35 -1.96 25.60
N PHE A 152 0.70 -3.09 25.35
CA PHE A 152 -0.61 -3.18 24.71
C PHE A 152 -1.72 -3.69 25.66
N GLU A 153 -1.37 -4.05 26.90
CA GLU A 153 -2.34 -4.54 27.88
C GLU A 153 -3.39 -3.47 28.22
N GLY A 154 -4.67 -3.85 28.13
CA GLY A 154 -5.81 -2.97 28.41
C GLY A 154 -6.01 -1.82 27.41
N LEU A 155 -5.22 -1.75 26.34
CA LEU A 155 -5.44 -0.76 25.30
C LEU A 155 -6.60 -1.20 24.39
N THR A 156 -7.51 -0.28 24.13
CA THR A 156 -8.61 -0.45 23.16
C THR A 156 -8.34 0.29 21.85
N GLU A 157 -7.35 1.19 21.84
CA GLU A 157 -6.94 1.94 20.65
C GLU A 157 -5.42 2.15 20.63
N VAL A 158 -4.82 1.97 19.45
CA VAL A 158 -3.40 2.27 19.19
C VAL A 158 -3.30 2.86 17.80
N SER A 159 -2.54 3.94 17.66
CA SER A 159 -2.23 4.49 16.34
C SER A 159 -1.33 3.52 15.58
N THR A 160 -1.74 3.14 14.37
CA THR A 160 -0.93 2.30 13.48
C THR A 160 -0.35 3.13 12.34
N PHE A 161 0.79 2.71 11.80
CA PHE A 161 1.55 3.50 10.84
C PHE A 161 0.73 3.86 9.59
N ASN A 162 0.11 2.88 8.93
CA ASN A 162 -0.63 3.10 7.68
C ASN A 162 -1.90 3.93 7.87
N MET A 163 -2.79 3.50 8.77
CA MET A 163 -4.05 4.21 9.05
C MET A 163 -3.80 5.58 9.69
N GLY A 164 -2.76 5.69 10.52
CA GLY A 164 -2.38 6.92 11.22
C GLY A 164 -1.62 7.91 10.33
N GLY A 165 -1.08 7.49 9.19
CA GLY A 165 -0.34 8.36 8.28
C GLY A 165 -1.18 9.50 7.67
N SER A 166 -2.50 9.31 7.58
CA SER A 166 -3.46 10.40 7.36
C SER A 166 -4.85 10.01 7.86
N LYS A 167 -5.16 10.36 9.11
CA LYS A 167 -6.44 9.99 9.75
C LYS A 167 -7.67 10.41 8.93
N THR A 168 -7.69 11.64 8.41
CA THR A 168 -8.81 12.15 7.61
C THR A 168 -9.03 11.35 6.32
N ARG A 169 -7.94 11.01 5.63
CA ARG A 169 -8.00 10.25 4.36
C ARG A 169 -8.34 8.79 4.60
N THR A 170 -7.81 8.19 5.65
CA THR A 170 -8.22 6.85 6.11
C THR A 170 -9.71 6.80 6.41
N LEU A 171 -10.26 7.77 7.15
CA LEU A 171 -11.70 7.79 7.45
C LEU A 171 -12.53 7.92 6.16
N ALA A 172 -12.14 8.79 5.23
CA ALA A 172 -12.81 8.90 3.93
C ALA A 172 -12.80 7.59 3.13
N LEU A 173 -11.68 6.85 3.16
CA LEU A 173 -11.60 5.51 2.56
C LEU A 173 -12.55 4.52 3.25
N LEU A 174 -12.61 4.54 4.58
CA LEU A 174 -13.47 3.63 5.35
C LEU A 174 -14.97 3.92 5.12
N ASP A 175 -15.32 5.18 4.90
CA ASP A 175 -16.68 5.61 4.57
C ASP A 175 -17.09 5.29 3.11
N ALA A 176 -16.13 4.92 2.24
CA ALA A 176 -16.41 4.54 0.86
C ALA A 176 -17.25 3.25 0.78
N PRO A 177 -18.07 3.03 -0.28
CA PRO A 177 -19.09 1.98 -0.30
C PRO A 177 -18.54 0.57 -0.66
N PHE A 178 -17.50 0.11 0.05
CA PHE A 178 -17.02 -1.28 -0.06
C PHE A 178 -18.05 -2.28 0.47
N GLN A 179 -18.22 -3.40 -0.25
CA GLN A 179 -19.06 -4.52 0.17
C GLN A 179 -18.49 -5.23 1.40
N GLN A 180 -17.17 -5.38 1.44
CA GLN A 180 -16.46 -6.02 2.54
C GLN A 180 -15.17 -5.26 2.89
N ARG A 181 -14.81 -5.28 4.17
CA ARG A 181 -13.56 -4.71 4.69
C ARG A 181 -12.85 -5.76 5.53
N THR A 182 -11.58 -5.98 5.25
CA THR A 182 -10.72 -6.94 5.95
C THR A 182 -9.48 -6.21 6.44
N PHE A 183 -9.22 -6.29 7.74
CA PHE A 183 -8.07 -5.67 8.38
C PHE A 183 -7.04 -6.72 8.77
N ILE A 184 -5.77 -6.44 8.51
CA ILE A 184 -4.66 -7.34 8.79
C ILE A 184 -3.76 -6.65 9.82
N GLY A 185 -4.00 -6.97 11.09
CA GLY A 185 -3.15 -6.56 12.21
C GLY A 185 -1.85 -7.37 12.24
N LYS A 186 -0.80 -6.76 12.79
CA LYS A 186 0.47 -7.44 13.12
C LYS A 186 0.53 -7.74 14.61
#